data_AF-V4B2N2-F1
#
_entry.id   AF-V4B2N2-F1
#
_cell.length_a   1.000
_cell.length_b   1.000
_cell.length_c   1.000
_cell.angle_alpha   90.00
_cell.angle_beta   90.00
_cell.angle_gamma   90.00
#
_symmetry.space_group_name_H-M   'P 1'
#
loop_
_entity.id
_entity.type
_entity.pdbx_description
1 polymer ?
#
loop_
_entity_poly.entity_id
_entity_poly.type
_entity_poly.pdbx_seq_one_letter_code
_entity_poly.pdbx_strand_id
1 'polypeptide(L)'
;MLYVFLVDTGTMLTFDMNLAMESVSKLQTVISRACHISEDKQVLLISGGESLDPHARVGRYSAGTDTNPIYLFSKTTIEAATPPSPSVHHGSGKDLLTGQ
;
A
#
# COMPACT_ATOMS: atom_id res chain seq x y z
N MET A 1 -9.92 6.07 -12.13
CA MET A 1 -9.32 4.96 -11.37
C MET A 1 -8.76 5.54 -10.09
N LEU A 2 -9.06 4.94 -8.95
CA LEU A 2 -8.48 5.32 -7.65
C LEU A 2 -7.30 4.40 -7.34
N TYR A 3 -6.13 4.97 -7.07
CA TYR A 3 -4.89 4.22 -6.86
C TYR A 3 -4.51 4.14 -5.38
N VAL A 4 -4.21 2.92 -4.91
CA VAL A 4 -3.76 2.65 -3.55
C VAL A 4 -2.47 1.83 -3.62
N PHE A 5 -1.38 2.32 -3.06
CA PHE A 5 -0.09 1.62 -3.05
C PHE A 5 0.07 0.82 -1.76
N LEU A 6 0.05 -0.50 -1.88
CA LEU A 6 0.31 -1.41 -0.77
C LEU A 6 1.82 -1.50 -0.54
N VAL A 7 2.30 -0.79 0.47
CA VAL A 7 3.73 -0.60 0.73
C VAL A 7 4.41 -1.92 1.09
N ASP A 8 3.74 -2.75 1.88
CA ASP A 8 4.25 -4.05 2.34
C ASP A 8 4.73 -4.96 1.20
N THR A 9 4.08 -4.90 0.04
CA THR A 9 4.39 -5.75 -1.13
C THR A 9 4.89 -4.97 -2.33
N GLY A 10 4.89 -3.65 -2.28
CA GLY A 10 5.19 -2.78 -3.42
C GLY A 10 4.14 -2.85 -4.54
N THR A 11 2.89 -3.21 -4.23
CA THR A 11 1.84 -3.42 -5.24
C THR A 11 0.97 -2.18 -5.42
N MET A 12 0.73 -1.80 -6.67
CA MET A 12 -0.26 -0.77 -7.02
C MET A 12 -1.64 -1.40 -7.21
N LEU A 13 -2.55 -1.11 -6.29
CA LEU A 13 -3.95 -1.52 -6.36
C LEU A 13 -4.77 -0.45 -7.09
N THR A 14 -5.75 -0.88 -7.87
CA THR A 14 -6.67 -0.01 -8.58
C THR A 14 -8.10 -0.31 -8.18
N PHE A 15 -8.82 0.72 -7.75
CA PHE A 15 -10.23 0.65 -7.38
C PHE A 15 -11.07 1.59 -8.26
N ASP A 16 -12.40 1.42 -8.18
CA ASP A 16 -13.36 2.29 -8.84
C ASP A 16 -13.21 3.74 -8.31
N MET A 17 -13.18 4.70 -9.24
CA MET A 17 -13.11 6.13 -8.91
C MET A 17 -14.32 6.62 -8.12
N ASN A 18 -15.47 5.94 -8.20
CA ASN A 18 -16.65 6.23 -7.41
C ASN A 18 -16.38 6.24 -5.90
N LEU A 19 -15.38 5.47 -5.44
CA LEU A 19 -14.96 5.47 -4.03
C LEU A 19 -14.39 6.82 -3.56
N ALA A 20 -13.97 7.71 -4.47
CA ALA A 20 -13.55 9.06 -4.12
C ALA A 20 -14.70 9.88 -3.48
N MET A 21 -15.95 9.56 -3.80
CA MET A 21 -17.13 10.23 -3.24
C MET A 21 -17.60 9.62 -1.91
N GLU A 22 -17.09 8.45 -1.57
CA GLU A 22 -17.43 7.68 -0.38
C GLU A 22 -16.52 8.05 0.81
N SER A 23 -16.89 7.57 2.00
CA SER A 23 -16.06 7.72 3.20
C SER A 23 -14.81 6.85 3.13
N VAL A 24 -13.77 7.25 3.86
CA VAL A 24 -12.54 6.45 4.02
C VAL A 24 -12.84 5.09 4.65
N SER A 25 -13.77 5.01 5.61
CA SER A 25 -14.22 3.74 6.17
C SER A 25 -14.80 2.80 5.08
N LYS A 26 -15.55 3.33 4.11
CA LYS A 26 -16.06 2.53 3.00
C LYS A 26 -14.92 1.99 2.12
N LEU A 27 -13.90 2.82 1.84
CA LEU A 27 -12.69 2.39 1.14
C LEU A 27 -11.97 1.27 1.93
N GLN A 28 -11.84 1.39 3.25
CA GLN A 28 -11.23 0.36 4.09
C GLN A 28 -11.97 -0.98 4.01
N THR A 29 -13.31 -0.97 4.01
CA THR A 29 -14.12 -2.18 3.80
C THR A 29 -13.85 -2.82 2.44
N VAL A 30 -13.71 -2.01 1.38
CA VAL A 30 -13.43 -2.54 0.03
C VAL A 30 -12.01 -3.14 -0.03
N ILE A 31 -11.02 -2.44 0.53
CA ILE A 31 -9.64 -2.94 0.64
C ILE A 31 -9.60 -4.25 1.44
N SER A 32 -10.34 -4.33 2.55
CA SER A 32 -10.40 -5.52 3.39
C SER A 32 -10.83 -6.75 2.62
N ARG A 33 -11.86 -6.61 1.77
CA ARG A 33 -12.35 -7.69 0.92
C ARG A 33 -11.38 -8.05 -0.21
N ALA A 34 -10.72 -7.06 -0.79
CA ALA A 34 -9.83 -7.25 -1.93
C ALA A 34 -8.46 -7.84 -1.53
N CYS A 35 -7.95 -7.44 -0.37
CA CYS A 35 -6.57 -7.75 0.07
C CYS A 35 -6.52 -8.70 1.27
N HIS A 36 -7.67 -9.04 1.87
CA HIS A 36 -7.75 -9.82 3.10
C HIS A 36 -7.02 -9.18 4.30
N ILE A 37 -7.00 -7.84 4.36
CA ILE A 37 -6.43 -7.07 5.48
C ILE A 37 -7.58 -6.50 6.29
N SER A 38 -7.75 -6.92 7.55
CA SER A 38 -8.85 -6.42 8.38
C SER A 38 -8.77 -4.91 8.59
N GLU A 39 -9.91 -4.23 8.68
CA GLU A 39 -9.99 -2.76 8.69
C GLU A 39 -9.16 -2.12 9.82
N ASP A 40 -9.11 -2.75 10.99
CA ASP A 40 -8.31 -2.33 12.16
C ASP A 40 -6.79 -2.43 11.94
N LYS A 41 -6.37 -3.27 10.98
CA LYS A 41 -4.98 -3.47 10.56
C LYS A 41 -4.57 -2.60 9.38
N GLN A 42 -5.50 -1.87 8.76
CA GLN A 42 -5.17 -0.95 7.67
C GLN A 42 -4.72 0.40 8.22
N VAL A 43 -3.55 0.87 7.78
CA VAL A 43 -3.12 2.25 7.97
C VAL A 43 -3.09 2.92 6.61
N LEU A 44 -4.00 3.87 6.39
CA LEU A 44 -4.09 4.65 5.16
C LEU A 44 -3.47 6.02 5.37
N LEU A 45 -2.47 6.34 4.55
CA LEU A 45 -1.76 7.62 4.58
C LEU A 45 -1.78 8.30 3.21
N ILE A 46 -1.60 9.61 3.19
CA ILE A 46 -1.23 10.36 1.99
C ILE A 46 0.26 10.70 2.00
N SER A 47 0.75 11.22 0.86
CA SER A 47 2.07 11.84 0.77
C SER A 47 2.28 12.86 1.89
N GLY A 48 3.41 12.77 2.59
CA GLY A 48 3.69 13.56 3.80
C GLY A 48 3.33 12.85 5.12
N GLY A 49 2.73 11.66 5.07
CA GLY A 49 2.50 10.80 6.24
C GLY A 49 1.25 11.14 7.05
N GLU A 50 0.37 12.01 6.53
CA GLU A 50 -0.91 12.31 7.18
C GLU A 50 -1.89 11.14 7.01
N SER A 51 -2.55 10.76 8.11
CA SER A 51 -3.55 9.69 8.13
C SER A 51 -4.91 10.17 7.62
N LEU A 52 -5.60 9.31 6.89
CA LEU A 52 -6.97 9.59 6.45
C LEU A 52 -7.96 9.43 7.61
N ASP A 53 -8.88 10.38 7.76
CA ASP A 53 -9.98 10.34 8.72
C ASP A 53 -11.07 9.37 8.21
N PRO A 54 -11.42 8.31 8.96
CA PRO A 54 -12.44 7.32 8.57
C PRO A 54 -13.79 7.92 8.14
N HIS A 55 -14.17 9.09 8.69
CA HIS A 55 -15.44 9.75 8.42
C HIS A 55 -15.36 10.76 7.26
N ALA A 56 -14.16 11.18 6.87
CA ALA A 56 -13.98 12.07 5.74
C ALA A 56 -14.22 11.33 4.41
N ARG A 57 -14.55 12.10 3.36
CA ARG A 57 -14.58 11.57 2.00
C ARG A 57 -13.17 11.33 1.49
N VAL A 58 -12.96 10.26 0.74
CA VAL A 58 -11.65 9.93 0.15
C VAL A 58 -11.16 11.08 -0.74
N GLY A 59 -12.02 11.64 -1.59
CA GLY A 59 -11.67 12.73 -2.50
C GLY A 59 -11.43 14.09 -1.83
N ARG A 60 -11.58 14.21 -0.50
CA ARG A 60 -11.11 15.37 0.26
C ARG A 60 -9.59 15.45 0.23
N TYR A 61 -8.94 14.30 0.15
CA TYR A 61 -7.49 14.19 0.07
C TYR A 61 -7.11 14.25 -1.41
N SER A 62 -6.22 15.16 -1.78
CA SER A 62 -5.68 15.30 -3.15
C SER A 62 -4.73 14.16 -3.51
N ALA A 63 -5.14 12.92 -3.26
CA ALA A 63 -4.41 11.68 -3.42
C ALA A 63 -5.28 10.63 -4.15
N GLY A 64 -4.70 9.47 -4.45
CA GLY A 64 -5.39 8.40 -5.17
C GLY A 64 -5.18 8.45 -6.69
N THR A 65 -4.16 9.18 -7.16
CA THR A 65 -3.70 9.17 -8.55
C THR A 65 -2.51 8.21 -8.71
N ASP A 66 -2.13 7.93 -9.95
CA ASP A 66 -0.96 7.09 -10.29
C ASP A 66 0.38 7.65 -9.77
N THR A 67 0.47 8.98 -9.71
CA THR A 67 1.66 9.74 -9.28
C THR A 67 1.59 10.16 -7.81
N ASN A 68 0.41 10.15 -7.20
CA ASN A 68 0.19 10.44 -5.80
C ASN A 68 -0.88 9.49 -5.22
N PRO A 69 -0.54 8.21 -5.00
CA PRO A 69 -1.50 7.23 -4.52
C PRO A 69 -1.80 7.42 -3.03
N ILE A 70 -2.85 6.77 -2.56
CA ILE A 70 -3.04 6.55 -1.12
C ILE A 70 -2.12 5.40 -0.71
N TYR A 71 -1.33 5.58 0.34
CA TYR A 71 -0.43 4.55 0.85
C TYR A 71 -1.15 3.68 1.87
N LEU A 72 -1.09 2.37 1.67
CA LEU A 72 -1.65 1.35 2.56
C LEU A 72 -0.51 0.56 3.20
N PHE A 73 -0.51 0.51 4.53
CA PHE A 73 0.33 -0.38 5.33
C PHE A 73 -0.54 -1.37 6.08
N SER A 74 -0.10 -2.63 6.18
CA SER A 74 -0.73 -3.61 7.06
C SER A 74 -0.02 -3.67 8.40
N LYS A 75 -0.75 -3.42 9.49
CA LYS A 75 -0.23 -3.62 10.85
C LYS A 75 0.14 -5.08 11.10
N THR A 76 -0.43 -6.05 10.39
CA THR A 76 -0.09 -7.47 10.56
C THR A 76 1.40 -7.72 10.30
N THR A 77 1.99 -7.04 9.30
CA THR A 77 3.41 -7.15 8.99
C THR A 77 4.28 -6.51 10.08
N ILE A 78 3.80 -5.42 10.68
CA ILE A 78 4.49 -4.68 11.75
C ILE A 78 4.43 -5.44 13.09
N GLU A 79 3.28 -6.05 13.39
CA GLU A 79 3.04 -6.81 14.61
C GLU A 79 3.56 -8.25 14.53
N ALA A 80 4.03 -8.69 13.35
CA ALA A 80 4.59 -10.02 13.18
C ALA A 80 5.80 -10.20 14.12
N ALA A 81 5.79 -11.29 14.90
CA ALA A 81 6.87 -11.62 15.82
C ALA A 81 8.21 -11.86 15.12
N THR A 82 8.17 -12.20 13.83
CA THR A 82 9.33 -12.32 12.96
C THR A 82 9.53 -11.03 12.18
N PRO A 83 10.69 -10.34 12.34
CA PRO A 83 10.98 -9.15 11.55
C PRO A 83 11.02 -9.49 10.05
N PRO A 84 10.60 -8.57 9.16
CA PRO A 84 10.69 -8.79 7.73
C PRO A 84 12.16 -9.04 7.35
N SER A 85 12.42 -10.19 6.72
CA SER A 85 13.77 -10.53 6.27
C SER A 85 14.10 -9.71 5.02
N PRO A 86 15.19 -8.92 5.01
CA PRO A 86 15.61 -8.24 3.79
C PRO A 86 15.96 -9.30 2.74
N SER A 87 15.32 -9.24 1.58
CA SER A 87 15.71 -10.08 0.44
C SER A 87 17.04 -9.57 -0.08
N VAL A 88 18.15 -10.15 0.40
CA VAL A 88 19.47 -9.85 -0.18
C VAL A 88 19.57 -10.60 -1.50
N HIS A 89 19.13 -9.94 -2.58
CA HIS A 89 19.42 -10.40 -3.93
C HIS A 89 20.92 -10.16 -4.17
N HIS A 90 21.76 -11.05 -3.64
CA HIS A 90 23.14 -11.15 -4.07
C HIS A 90 23.09 -11.46 -5.55
N GLY A 91 23.30 -10.45 -6.39
CA GLY A 91 23.53 -10.65 -7.82
C GLY A 91 24.57 -11.75 -7.93
N SER A 92 24.20 -12.86 -8.56
CA SER A 92 25.11 -13.98 -8.75
C SER A 92 26.29 -13.46 -9.57
N GLY A 93 27.40 -13.14 -8.91
CA GLY A 93 28.67 -12.82 -9.52
C GLY A 93 29.17 -14.06 -10.24
N LYS A 94 28.71 -14.24 -11.47
CA LYS A 94 29.21 -15.25 -12.40
C LYS A 94 29.54 -14.61 -13.73
N ASP A 95 30.29 -13.51 -13.69
CA ASP A 95 31.18 -13.17 -14.80
C ASP A 95 32.55 -13.72 -14.45
N LEU A 96 32.64 -15.00 -14.77
CA LEU A 96 33.79 -15.87 -14.70
C LEU A 96 34.90 -15.33 -15.61
N LEU A 97 36.09 -15.23 -15.02
CA LEU A 97 37.38 -15.20 -15.70
C LEU A 97 37.41 -16.13 -16.92
N THR A 98 37.53 -15.55 -18.12
CA THR A 98 38.10 -16.14 -19.34
C THR A 98 38.27 -14.97 -20.33
N GLY A 99 39.40 -14.68 -20.94
CA GLY A 99 40.72 -15.28 -21.03
C GLY A 99 41.48 -14.46 -22.09
N GLN A 100 42.80 -14.32 -21.88
CA GLN A 100 43.87 -13.92 -22.81
C GLN A 100 43.63 -12.84 -23.88
#